data_AF-A0A1Q5N3E4-F1
#
_entry.id   AF-A0A1Q5N3E4-F1
#
_cell.length_a   1.000
_cell.length_b   1.000
_cell.length_c   1.000
_cell.angle_alpha   90.00
_cell.angle_beta   90.00
_cell.angle_gamma   90.00
#
_symmetry.space_group_name_H-M   'P 1'
#
loop_
_entity.id
_entity.type
_entity.pdbx_description
1 polymer ?
#
loop_
_entity_poly.entity_id
_entity_poly.type
_entity_poly.pdbx_seq_one_letter_code
_entity_poly.pdbx_strand_id
1 'polypeptide(L)'
;MPDRRQPDSSTDDNPFAAPPEGRPDQPWQPRAGGSGEGGDGTGRDSEGRGGPARWDPTDPVQRRARYALLAGMWGFFFGIFGIPSVGLLLGALALYWGITALRGRPAPKPAAPTDPAARTGAPAPTGATPPPGGLAALGPAARPQRTAAVSGLVSASLAILLAMSSYALQLAYKDFYICRDDALTSAAELQCNTLLPDNIVGDVLKVRQ
;
A
#
# COMPACT_ATOMS: atom_id res chain seq x y z
N MET A 1 54.32 28.04 -5.88
CA MET A 1 52.92 27.56 -6.03
C MET A 1 52.61 26.58 -4.91
N PRO A 2 51.73 26.89 -3.95
CA PRO A 2 51.07 25.87 -3.14
C PRO A 2 49.65 25.66 -3.68
N ASP A 3 49.39 24.54 -4.34
CA ASP A 3 48.03 24.04 -4.53
C ASP A 3 48.06 22.53 -4.82
N ARG A 4 47.93 21.74 -3.76
CA ARG A 4 47.35 20.39 -3.81
C ARG A 4 46.38 20.31 -2.66
N ARG A 5 45.10 20.56 -2.95
CA ARG A 5 44.01 20.20 -2.04
C ARG A 5 44.15 18.72 -1.71
N GLN A 6 44.45 18.41 -0.44
CA GLN A 6 44.24 17.07 0.08
C GLN A 6 42.75 16.76 -0.05
N PRO A 7 42.34 15.61 -0.59
CA PRO A 7 40.93 15.24 -0.61
C PRO A 7 40.44 15.09 0.83
N ASP A 8 39.31 15.72 1.12
CA ASP A 8 38.68 15.69 2.44
C ASP A 8 38.36 14.24 2.84
N SER A 9 38.72 13.86 4.07
CA SER A 9 38.46 12.54 4.69
C SER A 9 37.00 12.08 4.61
N SER A 10 36.05 13.01 4.43
CA SER A 10 34.63 12.72 4.21
C SER A 10 34.34 12.02 2.88
N THR A 11 35.26 12.08 1.90
CA THR A 11 35.10 11.41 0.61
C THR A 11 35.35 9.91 0.71
N ASP A 12 36.22 9.49 1.65
CA ASP A 12 36.54 8.07 1.88
C ASP A 12 35.39 7.30 2.55
N ASP A 13 34.50 8.00 3.25
CA ASP A 13 33.28 7.46 3.85
C ASP A 13 32.07 7.43 2.90
N ASN A 14 32.24 7.89 1.65
CA ASN A 14 31.16 7.84 0.67
C ASN A 14 30.99 6.39 0.14
N PRO A 15 29.82 5.75 0.35
CA PRO A 15 29.57 4.36 -0.06
C PRO A 15 29.58 4.16 -1.59
N PHE A 16 29.58 5.25 -2.37
CA PHE A 16 29.64 5.26 -3.83
C PHE A 16 30.95 5.85 -4.41
N ALA A 17 31.94 6.18 -3.58
CA ALA A 17 33.22 6.67 -4.09
C ALA A 17 33.99 5.57 -4.84
N ALA A 18 34.60 5.94 -5.97
CA ALA A 18 35.49 5.06 -6.73
C ALA A 18 36.63 4.57 -5.83
N PRO A 19 37.12 3.33 -6.03
CA PRO A 19 38.27 2.83 -5.28
C PRO A 19 39.49 3.77 -5.41
N PRO A 20 40.27 3.97 -4.33
CA PRO A 20 41.48 4.77 -4.41
C PRO A 20 42.48 4.15 -5.38
N GLU A 21 43.19 5.00 -6.13
CA GLU A 21 44.14 4.59 -7.17
C GLU A 21 45.32 3.80 -6.56
N GLY A 22 45.72 2.69 -7.19
CA GLY A 22 46.86 1.87 -6.78
C GLY A 22 46.54 0.50 -6.16
N ARG A 23 45.27 0.09 -6.13
CA ARG A 23 44.88 -1.30 -5.79
C ARG A 23 44.58 -2.14 -7.03
N PRO A 24 44.77 -3.48 -6.96
CA PRO A 24 44.33 -4.38 -8.02
C PRO A 24 42.81 -4.29 -8.22
N ASP A 25 42.37 -4.38 -9.47
CA ASP A 25 40.97 -4.30 -9.86
C ASP A 25 40.14 -5.37 -9.14
N GLN A 26 39.17 -4.93 -8.33
CA GLN A 26 38.22 -5.80 -7.65
C GLN A 26 36.80 -5.45 -8.09
N PRO A 27 35.89 -6.45 -8.18
CA PRO A 27 34.49 -6.18 -8.43
C PRO A 27 33.95 -5.27 -7.33
N TRP A 28 33.17 -4.26 -7.73
CA TRP A 28 32.63 -3.24 -6.83
C TRP A 28 31.79 -3.86 -5.71
N GLN A 29 32.08 -3.52 -4.45
CA GLN A 29 31.32 -3.92 -3.26
C GLN A 29 30.96 -2.70 -2.42
N PRO A 30 29.73 -2.60 -1.89
CA PRO A 30 29.33 -1.50 -1.00
C PRO A 30 30.14 -1.55 0.31
N ARG A 31 30.81 -0.45 0.68
CA ARG A 31 31.46 -0.34 1.99
C ARG A 31 30.38 -0.19 3.07
N ALA A 32 30.41 -1.01 4.11
CA ALA A 32 29.51 -0.85 5.27
C ALA A 32 29.86 0.47 5.95
N GLY A 33 28.93 1.43 5.95
CA GLY A 33 29.12 2.74 6.55
C GLY A 33 29.51 2.61 8.02
N GLY A 34 30.66 3.19 8.39
CA GLY A 34 31.20 3.13 9.73
C GLY A 34 30.39 3.98 10.69
N SER A 35 29.83 3.35 11.72
CA SER A 35 29.78 3.94 13.06
C SER A 35 31.02 3.43 13.79
N GLY A 36 32.00 4.30 14.01
CA GLY A 36 33.24 3.95 14.70
C GLY A 36 33.01 3.51 16.14
N GLU A 37 33.83 2.58 16.61
CA GLU A 37 34.61 2.69 17.87
C GLU A 37 35.43 1.38 17.99
N GLY A 38 36.73 1.49 18.23
CA GLY A 38 37.53 0.36 18.69
C GLY A 38 37.17 0.00 20.13
N GLY A 39 37.16 -1.29 20.47
CA GLY A 39 36.94 -1.71 21.84
C GLY A 39 36.76 -3.22 21.99
N ASP A 40 37.83 -3.88 22.42
CA ASP A 40 37.80 -5.22 23.02
C ASP A 40 36.85 -5.22 24.22
N GLY A 41 35.91 -6.17 24.32
CA GLY A 41 34.91 -6.15 25.38
C GLY A 41 33.92 -7.31 25.36
N THR A 42 34.23 -8.33 26.16
CA THR A 42 33.31 -9.37 26.60
C THR A 42 32.10 -8.80 27.35
N GLY A 43 30.86 -9.18 27.00
CA GLY A 43 29.74 -9.05 27.93
C GLY A 43 28.34 -8.88 27.34
N ARG A 44 27.54 -9.93 27.53
CA ARG A 44 26.12 -9.94 27.95
C ARG A 44 25.05 -9.25 27.09
N ASP A 45 24.17 -10.12 26.59
CA ASP A 45 22.72 -10.12 26.82
C ASP A 45 22.03 -8.73 26.82
N SER A 46 21.45 -8.37 25.67
CA SER A 46 20.36 -7.39 25.61
C SER A 46 19.37 -7.77 24.51
N GLU A 47 18.30 -8.40 24.99
CA GLU A 47 17.05 -8.72 24.34
C GLU A 47 16.40 -7.47 23.71
N GLY A 48 15.83 -7.61 22.51
CA GLY A 48 14.60 -6.90 22.17
C GLY A 48 14.67 -5.44 21.71
N ARG A 49 15.46 -5.11 20.67
CA ARG A 49 15.07 -3.99 19.79
C ARG A 49 15.47 -4.25 18.34
N GLY A 50 14.52 -4.78 17.57
CA GLY A 50 14.68 -5.00 16.14
C GLY A 50 15.14 -3.72 15.45
N GLY A 51 16.30 -3.80 14.79
CA GLY A 51 16.80 -2.77 13.88
C GLY A 51 15.79 -2.45 12.78
N PRO A 52 16.00 -1.36 12.01
CA PRO A 52 15.04 -0.91 11.00
C PRO A 52 14.65 -2.08 10.11
N ALA A 53 13.35 -2.37 10.01
CA ALA A 53 12.90 -3.49 9.19
C ALA A 53 13.39 -3.28 7.77
N ARG A 54 14.39 -4.08 7.38
CA ARG A 54 15.01 -4.02 6.07
C ARG A 54 13.92 -4.23 5.02
N TRP A 55 13.90 -3.38 4.00
CA TRP A 55 13.10 -3.55 2.81
C TRP A 55 13.35 -4.96 2.25
N ASP A 56 12.31 -5.80 2.16
CA ASP A 56 12.43 -7.17 1.64
C ASP A 56 11.56 -7.30 0.40
N PRO A 57 12.16 -7.30 -0.82
CA PRO A 57 11.43 -7.41 -2.07
C PRO A 57 10.57 -8.68 -2.18
N THR A 58 10.84 -9.72 -1.39
CA THR A 58 10.12 -11.00 -1.44
C THR A 58 8.99 -11.10 -0.42
N ASP A 59 8.86 -10.13 0.49
CA ASP A 59 7.78 -10.14 1.48
C ASP A 59 6.43 -9.90 0.79
N PRO A 60 5.48 -10.86 0.88
CA PRO A 60 4.16 -10.70 0.30
C PRO A 60 3.44 -9.47 0.86
N VAL A 61 3.62 -9.10 2.13
CA VAL A 61 2.90 -7.97 2.74
C VAL A 61 3.29 -6.64 2.07
N GLN A 62 4.57 -6.45 1.77
CA GLN A 62 5.09 -5.23 1.12
C GLN A 62 4.65 -5.13 -0.37
N ARG A 63 4.51 -6.26 -1.06
CA ARG A 63 3.99 -6.27 -2.44
C ARG A 63 2.52 -5.88 -2.50
N ARG A 64 1.72 -6.41 -1.58
CA ARG A 64 0.27 -6.18 -1.51
C ARG A 64 -0.07 -4.71 -1.26
N ALA A 65 0.69 -4.02 -0.41
CA ALA A 65 0.49 -2.58 -0.17
C ALA A 65 0.76 -1.74 -1.43
N ARG A 66 1.78 -2.09 -2.22
CA ARG A 66 2.05 -1.43 -3.51
C ARG A 66 0.96 -1.69 -4.54
N TYR A 67 0.49 -2.94 -4.63
CA TYR A 67 -0.61 -3.29 -5.52
C TYR A 67 -1.92 -2.61 -5.12
N ALA A 68 -2.20 -2.46 -3.82
CA ALA A 68 -3.36 -1.72 -3.34
C ALA A 68 -3.33 -0.25 -3.78
N LEU A 69 -2.16 0.41 -3.69
CA LEU A 69 -1.99 1.79 -4.15
C LEU A 69 -2.21 1.91 -5.66
N LEU A 70 -1.55 1.06 -6.46
CA LEU A 70 -1.67 1.09 -7.92
C LEU A 70 -3.10 0.78 -8.38
N ALA A 71 -3.71 -0.27 -7.83
CA ALA A 71 -5.09 -0.64 -8.16
C ALA A 71 -6.09 0.43 -7.71
N GLY A 72 -5.89 1.05 -6.55
CA GLY A 72 -6.76 2.13 -6.06
C GLY A 72 -6.65 3.38 -6.93
N MET A 73 -5.44 3.78 -7.31
CA MET A 73 -5.19 4.92 -8.19
C MET A 73 -5.82 4.73 -9.57
N TRP A 74 -5.58 3.57 -10.21
CA TRP A 74 -6.17 3.26 -11.51
C TRP A 74 -7.68 3.03 -11.44
N GLY A 75 -8.18 2.38 -10.37
CA GLY A 75 -9.61 2.16 -10.18
C GLY A 75 -10.40 3.46 -10.04
N PHE A 76 -9.86 4.42 -9.27
CA PHE A 76 -10.44 5.75 -9.16
C PHE A 76 -10.43 6.50 -10.49
N PHE A 77 -9.31 6.46 -11.21
CA PHE A 77 -9.20 7.04 -12.54
C PHE A 77 -10.30 6.51 -13.47
N PHE A 78 -10.40 5.19 -13.68
CA PHE A 78 -11.42 4.62 -14.56
C PHE A 78 -12.87 4.89 -14.10
N GLY A 79 -13.08 5.03 -12.79
CA GLY A 79 -14.37 5.45 -12.24
C GLY A 79 -14.79 6.86 -12.70
N ILE A 80 -13.85 7.80 -12.81
CA ILE A 80 -14.13 9.17 -13.30
C ILE A 80 -14.29 9.20 -14.83
N PHE A 81 -13.47 8.46 -15.57
CA PHE A 81 -13.45 8.51 -17.05
C PHE A 81 -14.58 7.72 -17.74
N GLY A 82 -15.61 7.31 -16.99
CA GLY A 82 -16.82 6.71 -17.56
C GLY A 82 -16.78 5.20 -17.77
N ILE A 83 -15.84 4.49 -17.14
CA ILE A 83 -15.77 3.02 -17.18
C ILE A 83 -15.98 2.47 -15.75
N PRO A 84 -17.20 2.60 -15.19
CA PRO A 84 -17.47 2.30 -13.79
C PRO A 84 -17.28 0.82 -13.44
N SER A 85 -17.46 -0.11 -14.40
CA SER A 85 -17.22 -1.55 -14.20
C SER A 85 -15.77 -1.85 -13.86
N VAL A 86 -14.84 -1.30 -14.66
CA VAL A 86 -13.40 -1.48 -14.45
C VAL A 86 -12.97 -0.79 -13.15
N GLY A 87 -13.50 0.42 -12.90
CA GLY A 87 -13.26 1.14 -11.65
C GLY A 87 -13.72 0.36 -10.42
N LEU A 88 -14.89 -0.28 -10.47
CA LEU A 88 -15.43 -1.11 -9.39
C LEU A 88 -14.58 -2.35 -9.14
N LEU A 89 -14.22 -3.09 -10.20
CA LEU A 89 -13.39 -4.29 -10.06
C LEU A 89 -11.99 -3.96 -9.49
N LEU A 90 -11.35 -2.90 -9.99
CA LEU A 90 -10.07 -2.44 -9.48
C LEU A 90 -10.17 -1.90 -8.05
N GLY A 91 -11.24 -1.17 -7.72
CA GLY A 91 -11.52 -0.68 -6.38
C GLY A 91 -11.70 -1.82 -5.38
N ALA A 92 -12.47 -2.86 -5.73
CA ALA A 92 -12.65 -4.04 -4.89
C ALA A 92 -11.33 -4.80 -4.69
N LEU A 93 -10.54 -4.96 -5.76
CA LEU A 93 -9.21 -5.56 -5.70
C LEU A 93 -8.28 -4.77 -4.76
N ALA A 94 -8.29 -3.44 -4.87
CA ALA A 94 -7.50 -2.54 -4.03
C ALA A 94 -7.92 -2.62 -2.55
N LEU A 95 -9.22 -2.70 -2.24
CA LEU A 95 -9.71 -2.95 -0.89
C LEU A 95 -9.17 -4.27 -0.33
N TYR A 96 -9.25 -5.36 -1.11
CA TYR A 96 -8.76 -6.67 -0.70
C TYR A 96 -7.26 -6.65 -0.38
N TRP A 97 -6.42 -6.12 -1.29
CA TRP A 97 -4.97 -6.07 -1.06
C TRP A 97 -4.59 -5.08 0.05
N GLY A 98 -5.30 -3.97 0.20
CA GLY A 98 -5.08 -3.00 1.27
C GLY A 98 -5.40 -3.60 2.64
N ILE A 99 -6.57 -4.23 2.78
CA ILE A 99 -7.00 -4.90 4.03
C ILE A 99 -6.07 -6.08 4.35
N THR A 100 -5.71 -6.91 3.37
CA THR A 100 -4.82 -8.06 3.60
C THR A 100 -3.37 -7.65 3.85
N ALA A 101 -2.89 -6.51 3.36
CA ALA A 101 -1.58 -5.98 3.73
C ALA A 101 -1.57 -5.45 5.17
N LEU A 102 -2.64 -4.77 5.59
CA LEU A 102 -2.75 -4.26 6.95
C LEU A 102 -2.97 -5.38 7.98
N ARG A 103 -3.71 -6.44 7.62
CA ARG A 103 -4.08 -7.54 8.52
C ARG A 103 -3.21 -8.81 8.40
N GLY A 104 -2.53 -9.03 7.27
CA GLY A 104 -1.88 -10.31 6.97
C GLY A 104 -0.63 -10.54 7.80
N ARG A 105 -0.38 -11.72 8.37
CA ARG A 105 0.87 -11.98 9.11
C ARG A 105 2.09 -12.01 8.15
N PRO A 106 3.26 -11.48 8.55
CA PRO A 106 4.50 -11.73 7.81
C PRO A 106 4.73 -13.24 7.74
N ALA A 107 5.21 -13.73 6.59
CA ALA A 107 5.54 -15.15 6.47
C ALA A 107 6.60 -15.51 7.53
N PRO A 108 6.50 -16.67 8.22
CA PRO A 108 7.56 -17.13 9.10
C PRO A 108 8.84 -17.26 8.27
N LYS A 109 9.91 -16.56 8.71
CA LYS A 109 11.25 -16.70 8.13
C LYS A 109 11.61 -18.19 8.17
N PRO A 110 12.09 -18.81 7.08
CA PRO A 110 12.59 -20.18 7.14
C PRO A 110 13.65 -20.23 8.24
N ALA A 111 13.45 -21.08 9.24
CA ALA A 111 14.45 -21.30 10.27
C ALA A 111 15.75 -21.69 9.57
N ALA A 112 16.83 -20.99 9.89
CA ALA A 112 18.16 -21.46 9.48
C ALA A 112 18.34 -22.89 10.03
N PRO A 113 19.01 -23.82 9.34
CA PRO A 113 19.09 -25.23 9.75
C PRO A 113 19.83 -25.51 11.08
N THR A 114 20.17 -24.47 11.86
CA THR A 114 21.15 -24.54 12.94
C THR A 114 20.63 -24.17 14.34
N ASP A 115 19.33 -23.96 14.54
CA ASP A 115 18.79 -23.77 15.90
C ASP A 115 18.46 -25.12 16.57
N PRO A 116 19.23 -25.58 17.58
CA PRO A 116 18.94 -26.83 18.30
C PRO A 116 17.63 -26.78 19.10
N ALA A 117 17.09 -25.58 19.34
CA ALA A 117 15.81 -25.37 20.03
C ALA A 117 14.60 -25.85 19.22
N ALA A 118 14.68 -25.93 17.88
CA ALA A 118 13.56 -26.41 17.05
C ALA A 118 13.29 -27.91 17.16
N ARG A 119 14.19 -28.69 17.79
CA ARG A 119 14.04 -30.14 17.98
C ARG A 119 13.35 -30.54 19.27
N THR A 120 13.18 -29.61 20.21
CA THR A 120 12.45 -29.88 21.44
C THR A 120 11.12 -29.14 21.36
N GLY A 121 10.04 -29.88 21.14
CA GLY A 121 8.66 -29.37 21.10
C GLY A 121 8.22 -28.83 22.47
N ALA A 122 8.89 -27.80 22.97
CA ALA A 122 8.50 -27.10 24.18
C ALA A 122 7.22 -26.29 23.88
N PRO A 123 6.18 -26.40 24.72
CA PRO A 123 4.97 -25.61 24.56
C PRO A 123 5.32 -24.12 24.67
N ALA A 124 4.79 -23.32 23.73
CA ALA A 124 4.95 -21.87 23.76
C ALA A 124 4.37 -21.31 25.09
N PRO A 125 5.02 -20.32 25.72
CA PRO A 125 4.53 -19.74 26.96
C PRO A 125 3.13 -19.16 26.76
N THR A 126 2.17 -19.68 27.52
CA THR A 126 0.78 -19.21 27.59
C THR A 126 0.74 -17.85 28.28
N GLY A 127 0.90 -16.78 27.49
CA GLY A 127 0.87 -15.41 27.99
C GLY A 127 1.51 -14.37 27.07
N ALA A 128 2.16 -14.79 25.98
CA ALA A 128 2.69 -13.84 25.01
C ALA A 128 1.56 -13.25 24.14
N THR A 129 1.35 -11.94 24.25
CA THR A 129 0.57 -11.15 23.30
C THR A 129 0.99 -11.53 21.88
N PRO A 130 0.07 -11.91 20.97
CA PRO A 130 0.46 -12.33 19.63
C PRO A 130 1.29 -11.22 18.98
N PRO A 131 2.41 -11.55 18.31
CA PRO A 131 3.25 -10.55 17.67
C PRO A 131 2.37 -9.73 16.71
N PRO A 132 2.54 -8.40 16.66
CA PRO A 132 1.73 -7.54 15.80
C PRO A 132 1.76 -8.09 14.37
N GLY A 133 0.60 -8.41 13.80
CA GLY A 133 0.48 -8.91 12.44
C GLY A 133 0.61 -7.79 11.39
N GLY A 134 0.93 -8.15 10.15
CA GLY A 134 0.95 -7.21 9.02
C GLY A 134 2.02 -6.16 9.09
N LEU A 135 1.71 -5.03 8.47
CA LEU A 135 2.58 -3.86 8.46
C LEU A 135 2.89 -3.34 9.87
N ALA A 136 2.15 -3.78 10.90
CA ALA A 136 2.44 -3.52 12.31
C ALA A 136 3.72 -4.25 12.80
N ALA A 137 3.97 -5.47 12.30
CA ALA A 137 5.13 -6.31 12.64
C ALA A 137 6.47 -5.65 12.31
N LEU A 138 6.49 -4.88 11.21
CA LEU A 138 7.66 -4.23 10.64
C LEU A 138 8.06 -2.93 11.36
N GLY A 139 7.33 -2.52 12.41
CA GLY A 139 7.66 -1.34 13.21
C GLY A 139 7.71 -0.03 12.38
N PRO A 140 8.56 0.94 12.77
CA PRO A 140 8.66 2.25 12.10
C PRO A 140 9.08 2.19 10.63
N ALA A 141 9.79 1.14 10.21
CA ALA A 141 10.28 1.00 8.84
C ALA A 141 9.16 0.68 7.83
N ALA A 142 7.97 0.27 8.29
CA ALA A 142 6.80 0.10 7.43
C ALA A 142 6.00 1.39 7.16
N ARG A 143 6.41 2.55 7.68
CA ARG A 143 5.74 3.84 7.41
C ARG A 143 5.40 4.09 5.93
N PRO A 144 6.32 3.96 4.95
CA PRO A 144 6.00 4.20 3.54
C PRO A 144 5.04 3.15 2.94
N GLN A 145 5.06 1.93 3.48
CA GLN A 145 4.15 0.87 3.06
C GLN A 145 2.74 1.05 3.64
N ARG A 146 2.66 1.54 4.88
CA ARG A 146 1.39 1.89 5.53
C ARG A 146 0.72 3.07 4.83
N THR A 147 1.47 4.13 4.50
CA THR A 147 0.91 5.26 3.75
C THR A 147 0.38 4.82 2.40
N ALA A 148 1.11 3.95 1.68
CA ALA A 148 0.65 3.39 0.41
C ALA A 148 -0.63 2.55 0.54
N ALA A 149 -0.72 1.68 1.55
CA ALA A 149 -1.91 0.88 1.78
C ALA A 149 -3.14 1.74 2.15
N VAL A 150 -2.94 2.75 3.00
CA VAL A 150 -4.02 3.65 3.43
C VAL A 150 -4.51 4.52 2.28
N SER A 151 -3.61 5.12 1.49
CA SER A 151 -4.04 5.92 0.34
C SER A 151 -4.74 5.06 -0.72
N GLY A 152 -4.25 3.84 -0.96
CA GLY A 152 -4.93 2.86 -1.81
C GLY A 152 -6.36 2.54 -1.33
N LEU A 153 -6.59 2.38 -0.02
CA LEU A 153 -7.92 2.16 0.55
C LEU A 153 -8.84 3.36 0.37
N VAL A 154 -8.34 4.57 0.59
CA VAL A 154 -9.12 5.80 0.41
C VAL A 154 -9.53 5.93 -1.05
N SER A 155 -8.58 5.81 -2.00
CA SER A 155 -8.89 5.85 -3.43
C SER A 155 -9.86 4.75 -3.85
N ALA A 156 -9.70 3.53 -3.34
CA ALA A 156 -10.59 2.41 -3.61
C ALA A 156 -12.03 2.67 -3.12
N SER A 157 -12.18 3.21 -1.92
CA SER A 157 -13.51 3.55 -1.37
C SER A 157 -14.22 4.59 -2.22
N LEU A 158 -13.50 5.61 -2.67
CA LEU A 158 -14.04 6.65 -3.53
C LEU A 158 -14.41 6.12 -4.92
N ALA A 159 -13.56 5.26 -5.51
CA ALA A 159 -13.84 4.60 -6.78
C ALA A 159 -15.13 3.77 -6.73
N ILE A 160 -15.31 2.99 -5.67
CA ILE A 160 -16.51 2.16 -5.47
C ILE A 160 -17.75 3.03 -5.30
N LEU A 161 -17.68 4.11 -4.50
CA LEU A 161 -18.80 5.03 -4.33
C LEU A 161 -19.23 5.68 -5.65
N LEU A 162 -18.27 6.13 -6.46
CA LEU A 162 -18.55 6.70 -7.79
C LEU A 162 -19.19 5.66 -8.71
N ALA A 163 -18.65 4.44 -8.78
CA ALA A 163 -19.21 3.38 -9.61
C ALA A 163 -20.63 3.00 -9.16
N MET A 164 -20.85 2.80 -7.86
CA MET A 164 -22.17 2.49 -7.30
C MET A 164 -23.17 3.61 -7.57
N SER A 165 -22.76 4.87 -7.45
CA SER A 165 -23.62 6.03 -7.77
C SER A 165 -23.99 6.06 -9.26
N SER A 166 -23.03 5.76 -10.15
CA SER A 166 -23.28 5.67 -11.59
C SER A 166 -24.28 4.57 -11.93
N TYR A 167 -24.12 3.37 -11.37
CA TYR A 167 -25.06 2.27 -11.57
C TYR A 167 -26.44 2.54 -10.97
N ALA A 168 -26.50 3.20 -9.80
CA ALA A 168 -27.76 3.60 -9.19
C ALA A 168 -28.53 4.59 -10.08
N LEU A 169 -27.84 5.56 -10.70
CA LEU A 169 -28.43 6.49 -11.67
C LEU A 169 -28.96 5.74 -12.90
N GLN A 170 -28.18 4.81 -13.46
CA GLN A 170 -28.64 4.00 -14.60
C GLN A 170 -29.91 3.20 -14.26
N LEU A 171 -29.96 2.60 -13.07
CA LEU A 171 -31.11 1.81 -12.63
C LEU A 171 -32.35 2.69 -12.40
N ALA A 172 -32.17 3.83 -11.73
CA ALA A 172 -33.25 4.76 -11.41
C ALA A 172 -33.85 5.43 -12.65
N TYR A 173 -33.04 5.71 -13.67
CA TYR A 173 -33.49 6.34 -14.92
C TYR A 173 -33.83 5.34 -16.03
N LYS A 174 -33.65 4.03 -15.80
CA LYS A 174 -33.83 3.00 -16.83
C LYS A 174 -35.23 3.05 -17.44
N ASP A 175 -36.26 3.13 -16.60
CA ASP A 175 -37.66 3.06 -17.06
C ASP A 175 -38.05 4.31 -17.85
N PHE A 176 -37.51 5.47 -17.49
CA PHE A 176 -37.64 6.69 -18.29
C PHE A 176 -37.01 6.53 -19.67
N TYR A 177 -35.77 6.04 -19.75
CA TYR A 177 -35.07 5.87 -21.03
C TYR A 177 -35.73 4.81 -21.91
N ILE A 178 -36.16 3.67 -21.35
CA ILE A 178 -36.90 2.63 -22.10
C ILE A 178 -38.21 3.20 -22.64
N CYS A 179 -39.00 3.90 -21.81
CA CYS A 179 -40.26 4.51 -22.25
C CYS A 179 -40.05 5.50 -23.39
N ARG A 180 -39.00 6.33 -23.29
CA ARG A 180 -38.68 7.34 -24.30
C ARG A 180 -38.20 6.71 -25.61
N ASP A 181 -37.40 5.64 -25.54
CA ASP A 181 -36.90 4.94 -26.73
C ASP A 181 -38.03 4.16 -27.46
N ASP A 182 -39.04 3.66 -26.73
CA ASP A 182 -40.20 2.96 -27.30
C ASP A 182 -41.35 3.91 -27.73
N ALA A 183 -41.27 5.21 -27.44
CA ALA A 183 -42.34 6.16 -27.72
C ALA A 183 -42.49 6.47 -29.22
N LEU A 184 -43.64 6.12 -29.80
CA LEU A 184 -43.95 6.36 -31.21
C LEU A 184 -44.47 7.78 -31.51
N THR A 185 -44.83 8.56 -30.48
CA THR A 185 -45.40 9.91 -30.63
C THR A 185 -44.88 10.88 -29.56
N SER A 186 -44.80 12.17 -29.89
CA SER A 186 -44.38 13.22 -28.93
C SER A 186 -45.32 13.37 -27.73
N ALA A 187 -46.60 12.97 -27.87
CA ALA A 187 -47.54 12.93 -26.76
C ALA A 187 -47.21 11.80 -25.76
N ALA A 188 -46.79 10.63 -26.25
CA ALA A 188 -46.33 9.54 -25.40
C ALA A 188 -44.99 9.86 -24.72
N GLU A 189 -44.09 10.56 -25.41
CA GLU A 189 -42.82 11.04 -24.85
C GLU A 189 -43.03 11.95 -23.63
N LEU A 190 -43.99 12.87 -23.69
CA LEU A 190 -44.34 13.75 -22.56
C LEU A 190 -44.90 12.98 -21.37
N GLN A 191 -45.63 11.89 -21.60
CA GLN A 191 -46.12 11.01 -20.54
C GLN A 191 -44.98 10.25 -19.85
N CYS A 192 -43.87 9.94 -20.56
CA CYS A 192 -42.71 9.30 -19.93
C CYS A 192 -42.06 10.16 -18.83
N ASN A 193 -42.26 11.49 -18.83
CA ASN A 193 -41.72 12.36 -17.78
C ASN A 193 -42.28 12.06 -16.38
N THR A 194 -43.42 11.35 -16.27
CA THR A 194 -43.95 10.91 -14.98
C THR A 194 -43.15 9.75 -14.36
N LEU A 195 -42.25 9.12 -15.13
CA LEU A 195 -41.36 8.06 -14.66
C LEU A 195 -40.02 8.60 -14.11
N LEU A 196 -39.81 9.92 -14.13
CA LEU A 196 -38.65 10.50 -13.47
C LEU A 196 -38.76 10.28 -11.96
N PRO A 197 -37.68 9.83 -11.29
CA PRO A 197 -37.68 9.78 -9.84
C PRO A 197 -37.88 11.18 -9.26
N ASP A 198 -38.69 11.29 -8.21
CA ASP A 198 -38.87 12.54 -7.47
C ASP A 198 -37.51 13.07 -7.01
N ASN A 199 -37.36 14.39 -7.04
CA ASN A 199 -36.13 15.09 -6.70
C ASN A 199 -35.87 15.06 -5.18
N ILE A 200 -35.49 13.89 -4.68
CA ILE A 200 -35.09 13.63 -3.29
C ILE A 200 -34.06 14.63 -2.75
N VAL A 201 -33.16 15.13 -3.60
CA VAL A 201 -32.16 16.15 -3.21
C VAL A 201 -32.84 17.50 -2.91
N GLY A 202 -33.87 17.86 -3.68
CA GLY A 202 -34.66 19.07 -3.47
C GLY A 202 -35.46 19.01 -2.17
N ASP A 203 -36.07 17.86 -1.88
CA ASP A 203 -36.81 17.65 -0.64
C ASP A 203 -35.89 17.59 0.60
N VAL A 204 -34.74 16.92 0.52
CA VAL A 204 -33.77 16.88 1.61
C VAL A 204 -33.15 18.27 1.89
N LEU A 205 -32.94 19.09 0.86
CA LEU A 205 -32.45 20.46 1.02
C LEU A 205 -33.55 21.42 1.52
N LYS A 206 -34.82 21.22 1.13
CA LYS A 206 -35.97 21.99 1.63
C LYS A 206 -36.27 21.73 3.10
N VAL A 207 -36.10 20.50 3.58
CA VAL A 207 -36.31 20.13 5.00
C VAL A 207 -35.23 20.75 5.91
N ARG A 208 -34.16 21.33 5.34
CA ARG A 208 -33.07 21.97 6.08
C ARG A 208 -33.18 23.51 6.20
N GLN A 209 -34.25 24.12 5.69
CA GLN A 209 -34.56 25.55 5.85
C GLN A 209 -35.76 25.73 6.76
#